data_AF-A0A7Y2L484-F1
#
_entry.id   AF-A0A7Y2L484-F1
#
_cell.length_a   1.000
_cell.length_b   1.000
_cell.length_c   1.000
_cell.angle_alpha   90.00
_cell.angle_beta   90.00
_cell.angle_gamma   90.00
#
_symmetry.space_group_name_H-M   'P 1'
#
loop_
_entity.id
_entity.type
_entity.pdbx_description
1 polymer ?
#
loop_
_entity_poly.entity_id
_entity_poly.type
_entity_poly.pdbx_seq_one_letter_code
_entity_poly.pdbx_strand_id
1 'polypeptide(L)'
;APASEIEQTLATIWAEVLGQDQVGLGDNFFELGGDSILSLQVISRVRQAGWQLSPRDLFLHPTLAALARAARCVTQGGELQQAVTVGPAPLTPIQQYFFGQDIPQRQHWNQSALLRPLQALQVEPLRASLAALAQQHASLRLRYEQDAMGVWQQG
;
A
#
# COMPACT_ATOMS: atom_id res chain seq x y z
N ALA A 1 -12.17 20.09 -18.77
CA ALA A 1 -11.39 20.28 -17.53
C ALA A 1 -12.16 19.65 -16.37
N PRO A 2 -11.50 19.07 -15.36
CA PRO A 2 -12.12 18.58 -14.14
C PRO A 2 -13.02 19.64 -13.50
N ALA A 3 -14.28 19.31 -13.21
CA ALA A 3 -15.27 20.27 -12.70
C ALA A 3 -15.70 19.93 -11.27
N SER A 4 -15.82 18.65 -10.93
CA SER A 4 -16.17 18.20 -9.58
C SER A 4 -14.94 18.00 -8.68
N GLU A 5 -15.15 18.03 -7.37
CA GLU A 5 -14.10 17.81 -6.35
C GLU A 5 -13.38 16.47 -6.54
N ILE A 6 -14.13 15.41 -6.84
CA ILE A 6 -13.55 14.09 -7.11
C ILE A 6 -12.71 14.08 -8.41
N GLU A 7 -13.17 14.72 -9.48
CA GLU A 7 -12.41 14.76 -10.73
C GLU A 7 -11.09 15.52 -10.54
N GLN A 8 -11.11 16.62 -9.79
CA GLN A 8 -9.89 17.37 -9.46
C GLN A 8 -8.94 16.54 -8.59
N THR A 9 -9.48 15.85 -7.58
CA THR A 9 -8.71 14.96 -6.71
C THR A 9 -8.06 13.83 -7.51
N LEU A 10 -8.82 13.16 -8.38
CA LEU A 10 -8.30 12.11 -9.25
C LEU A 10 -7.26 12.63 -10.23
N ALA A 11 -7.49 13.78 -10.86
CA ALA A 11 -6.54 14.37 -11.81
C ALA A 11 -5.19 14.68 -11.15
N THR A 12 -5.21 15.28 -9.97
CA THR A 12 -3.99 15.57 -9.19
C THR A 12 -3.26 14.28 -8.81
N ILE A 13 -3.97 13.29 -8.24
CA ILE A 13 -3.36 12.02 -7.84
C ILE A 13 -2.79 11.27 -9.04
N TRP A 14 -3.49 11.25 -10.17
CA TRP A 14 -3.02 10.58 -11.39
C TRP A 14 -1.78 11.28 -11.96
N ALA A 15 -1.79 12.61 -12.04
CA ALA A 15 -0.63 13.39 -12.48
C ALA A 15 0.61 13.06 -11.64
N GLU A 16 0.49 13.02 -10.32
CA GLU A 16 1.58 12.67 -9.40
C GLU A 16 2.05 11.22 -9.52
N VAL A 17 1.14 10.26 -9.66
CA VAL A 17 1.49 8.82 -9.73
C VAL A 17 2.08 8.45 -11.09
N LEU A 18 1.54 9.01 -12.16
CA LEU A 18 1.95 8.71 -13.54
C LEU A 18 3.08 9.62 -14.03
N GLY A 19 3.45 10.65 -13.26
CA GLY A 19 4.48 11.63 -13.65
C GLY A 19 4.06 12.50 -14.84
N GLN A 20 2.77 12.84 -14.93
CA GLN A 20 2.21 13.68 -15.99
C GLN A 20 2.01 15.11 -15.49
N ASP A 21 2.15 16.10 -16.37
CA ASP A 21 1.90 17.51 -16.01
C ASP A 21 0.42 17.78 -15.76
N GLN A 22 -0.46 17.21 -16.59
CA GLN A 22 -1.91 17.35 -16.50
C GLN A 22 -2.60 16.07 -16.99
N VAL A 23 -3.75 15.76 -16.39
CA VAL A 23 -4.60 14.62 -16.78
C VAL A 23 -6.00 15.13 -17.12
N GLY A 24 -6.47 14.78 -18.31
CA GLY A 24 -7.79 15.09 -18.83
C GLY A 24 -8.89 14.14 -18.37
N LEU A 25 -10.14 14.58 -18.47
CA LEU A 25 -11.32 13.78 -18.12
C LEU A 25 -11.46 12.50 -18.95
N GLY A 26 -11.00 12.53 -20.21
CA GLY A 26 -11.09 11.41 -21.14
C GLY A 26 -9.88 10.48 -21.09
N ASP A 27 -8.84 10.83 -20.33
CA ASP A 27 -7.60 10.08 -20.35
C ASP A 27 -7.79 8.73 -19.67
N ASN A 28 -7.25 7.70 -20.31
CA ASN A 28 -7.28 6.33 -19.83
C ASN A 28 -6.05 6.05 -18.97
N PHE A 29 -6.25 5.59 -17.75
CA PHE A 29 -5.18 5.29 -16.79
C PHE A 29 -4.08 4.39 -17.37
N PHE A 30 -4.49 3.33 -18.07
CA PHE A 30 -3.57 2.31 -18.59
C PHE A 30 -2.85 2.79 -19.85
N GLU A 31 -3.49 3.64 -20.65
CA GLU A 31 -2.84 4.25 -21.83
C GLU A 31 -1.79 5.29 -21.43
N LEU A 32 -1.96 5.93 -20.27
CA LEU A 32 -0.97 6.82 -19.67
C LEU A 32 0.19 6.08 -18.96
N GLY A 33 0.27 4.75 -19.07
CA GLY A 33 1.32 3.93 -18.47
C GLY A 33 0.99 3.40 -17.07
N GLY A 34 -0.27 3.52 -16.63
CA GLY A 34 -0.74 2.93 -15.39
C GLY A 34 -0.69 1.40 -15.41
N ASP A 35 -0.32 0.80 -14.29
CA ASP A 35 -0.34 -0.65 -14.08
C ASP A 35 -1.05 -1.03 -12.77
N SER A 36 -0.97 -2.30 -12.36
CA SER A 36 -1.60 -2.77 -11.14
C SER A 36 -1.00 -2.18 -9.86
N ILE A 37 0.30 -1.88 -9.83
CA ILE A 37 0.98 -1.26 -8.68
C ILE A 37 0.57 0.21 -8.58
N LEU A 38 0.60 0.94 -9.69
CA LEU A 38 0.17 2.33 -9.74
C LEU A 38 -1.33 2.45 -9.44
N SER A 39 -2.15 1.49 -9.87
CA SER A 39 -3.56 1.41 -9.49
C SER A 39 -3.72 1.35 -7.98
N LEU A 40 -2.95 0.49 -7.27
CA LEU A 40 -3.00 0.41 -5.81
C LEU A 40 -2.57 1.73 -5.13
N GLN A 41 -1.55 2.40 -5.66
CA GLN A 41 -1.10 3.71 -5.16
C GLN A 41 -2.18 4.78 -5.31
N VAL A 42 -2.82 4.87 -6.48
CA VAL A 42 -3.94 5.79 -6.73
C VAL A 42 -5.07 5.52 -5.74
N ILE A 43 -5.52 4.27 -5.63
CA ILE A 43 -6.64 3.92 -4.73
C ILE A 43 -6.32 4.25 -3.27
N SER A 44 -5.08 4.02 -2.83
CA SER A 44 -4.62 4.37 -1.49
C SER A 44 -4.69 5.88 -1.22
N ARG A 45 -4.21 6.71 -2.15
CA ARG A 45 -4.25 8.18 -2.02
C ARG A 45 -5.67 8.73 -2.10
N VAL A 46 -6.50 8.19 -3.00
CA VAL A 46 -7.91 8.59 -3.12
C VAL A 46 -8.68 8.30 -1.83
N ARG A 47 -8.39 7.16 -1.18
CA ARG A 47 -8.95 6.83 0.13
C ARG A 47 -8.53 7.81 1.22
N GLN A 48 -7.27 8.24 1.23
CA GLN A 48 -6.78 9.28 2.14
C GLN A 48 -7.47 10.63 1.89
N ALA A 49 -7.87 10.91 0.65
CA ALA A 49 -8.66 12.08 0.28
C ALA A 49 -10.17 11.94 0.56
N GLY A 50 -10.61 10.89 1.27
CA GLY A 50 -12.00 10.73 1.70
C GLY A 50 -12.93 10.05 0.69
N TRP A 51 -12.38 9.48 -0.39
CA TRP A 51 -13.16 8.83 -1.44
C TRP A 51 -12.91 7.32 -1.49
N GLN A 52 -13.97 6.53 -1.65
CA GLN A 52 -13.86 5.08 -1.78
C GLN A 52 -13.89 4.66 -3.25
N LEU A 53 -12.82 3.97 -3.64
CA LEU A 53 -12.68 3.25 -4.90
C LEU A 53 -11.94 1.93 -4.63
N SER A 54 -12.16 0.94 -5.48
CA SER A 54 -11.40 -0.31 -5.50
C SER A 54 -10.52 -0.39 -6.75
N PRO A 55 -9.44 -1.21 -6.75
CA PRO A 55 -8.68 -1.46 -7.98
C PRO A 55 -9.57 -1.97 -9.10
N ARG A 56 -10.60 -2.78 -8.77
CA ARG A 56 -11.58 -3.28 -9.73
C ARG A 56 -12.34 -2.15 -10.43
N ASP A 57 -12.72 -1.09 -9.71
CA ASP A 57 -13.44 0.04 -10.29
C ASP A 57 -12.59 0.74 -11.36
N LEU A 58 -11.29 0.90 -11.11
CA LEU A 58 -10.35 1.48 -12.06
C LEU A 58 -10.17 0.63 -13.33
N PHE A 59 -10.18 -0.71 -13.20
CA PHE A 59 -10.21 -1.60 -14.37
C PHE A 59 -11.52 -1.53 -15.17
N LEU A 60 -12.68 -1.41 -14.48
CA LEU A 60 -13.99 -1.31 -15.14
C LEU A 60 -14.25 0.08 -15.73
N HIS A 61 -13.63 1.10 -15.17
CA HIS A 61 -13.84 2.50 -15.50
C HIS A 61 -12.49 3.20 -15.69
N PRO A 62 -11.75 2.87 -16.77
CA PRO A 62 -10.35 3.26 -16.91
C PRO A 62 -10.15 4.73 -17.25
N THR A 63 -11.20 5.47 -17.62
CA THR A 63 -11.11 6.91 -17.87
C THR A 63 -11.39 7.70 -16.61
N LEU A 64 -10.71 8.83 -16.43
CA LEU A 64 -10.85 9.66 -15.23
C LEU A 64 -12.30 10.02 -14.93
N ALA A 65 -13.06 10.46 -15.94
CA ALA A 65 -14.48 10.80 -15.78
C ALA A 65 -15.35 9.58 -15.45
N ALA A 66 -15.03 8.39 -15.97
CA ALA A 66 -15.77 7.18 -15.64
C ALA A 66 -15.49 6.74 -14.20
N LEU A 67 -14.22 6.81 -13.77
CA LEU A 67 -13.82 6.46 -12.42
C LEU A 67 -14.41 7.43 -11.39
N ALA A 68 -14.43 8.73 -11.70
CA ALA A 68 -15.04 9.74 -10.85
C ALA A 68 -16.52 9.46 -10.55
N ARG A 69 -17.27 8.93 -11.52
CA ARG A 69 -18.67 8.52 -11.32
C ARG A 69 -18.84 7.28 -10.44
N ALA A 70 -17.83 6.42 -10.38
CA ALA A 70 -17.83 5.23 -9.53
C ALA A 70 -17.42 5.54 -8.08
N ALA A 71 -16.76 6.69 -7.86
CA ALA A 71 -16.27 7.09 -6.55
C ALA A 71 -17.42 7.43 -5.60
N ARG A 72 -17.27 7.03 -4.33
CA ARG A 72 -18.24 7.34 -3.27
C ARG A 72 -17.56 8.17 -2.19
N CYS A 73 -18.19 9.26 -1.79
CA CYS A 73 -17.72 10.04 -0.65
C CYS A 73 -17.91 9.21 0.62
N VAL A 74 -16.86 9.10 1.44
CA VAL A 74 -16.92 8.42 2.72
C VAL A 74 -17.42 9.41 3.76
N THR A 75 -18.73 9.65 3.81
CA THR A 75 -19.37 10.28 4.97
C THR A 75 -19.31 9.30 6.14
N GLN A 76 -18.38 9.55 7.06
CA GLN A 76 -18.07 8.80 8.29
C GLN A 76 -17.24 7.52 8.13
N GLY A 77 -16.00 7.60 8.62
CA GLY A 77 -15.54 6.67 9.65
C GLY A 77 -15.24 5.24 9.22
N GLY A 78 -14.79 5.03 7.99
CA GLY A 78 -14.05 3.82 7.63
C GLY A 78 -12.57 3.97 7.97
N GLU A 79 -12.24 4.47 9.16
CA GLU A 79 -10.89 4.25 9.70
C GLU A 79 -10.67 2.74 9.56
N LEU A 80 -9.65 2.33 8.78
CA LEU A 80 -9.05 1.05 9.09
C LEU A 80 -8.63 1.24 10.53
N GLN A 81 -9.42 0.75 11.47
CA GLN A 81 -8.99 0.64 12.84
C GLN A 81 -7.69 -0.14 12.68
N GLN A 82 -6.56 0.56 12.81
CA GLN A 82 -5.31 -0.05 13.18
C GLN A 82 -5.57 -0.53 14.60
N ALA A 83 -6.39 -1.58 14.73
CA ALA A 83 -6.40 -2.40 15.90
C ALA A 83 -4.99 -2.96 15.92
N VAL A 84 -4.12 -2.26 16.64
CA VAL A 84 -2.88 -2.82 17.11
C VAL A 84 -3.32 -3.90 18.09
N THR A 85 -3.65 -5.07 17.55
CA THR A 85 -3.94 -6.23 18.37
C THR A 85 -2.58 -6.63 18.94
N VAL A 86 -2.36 -6.26 20.19
CA VAL A 86 -1.20 -6.72 20.95
C VAL A 86 -1.56 -8.12 21.46
N GLY A 87 -0.86 -9.14 20.96
CA GLY A 87 -1.09 -10.53 21.32
C GLY A 87 -1.01 -11.47 20.12
N PRO A 88 -1.08 -12.78 20.36
CA PRO A 88 -0.93 -13.76 19.31
C PRO A 88 -2.03 -13.60 18.24
N ALA A 89 -1.62 -13.43 17.00
CA ALA A 89 -2.51 -13.34 15.84
C ALA A 89 -2.42 -14.62 15.00
N PRO A 90 -3.53 -15.11 14.43
CA PRO A 90 -3.47 -16.23 13.52
C PRO A 90 -2.63 -15.86 12.30
N LEU A 91 -1.85 -16.83 11.81
CA LEU A 91 -1.10 -16.66 10.58
C LEU A 91 -2.05 -16.39 9.40
N THR A 92 -1.72 -15.38 8.60
CA THR A 92 -2.31 -15.15 7.28
C THR A 92 -2.06 -16.34 6.34
N PRO A 93 -2.85 -16.52 5.27
CA PRO A 93 -2.69 -17.66 4.35
C PRO A 93 -1.28 -17.79 3.76
N ILE A 94 -0.62 -16.67 3.44
CA ILE A 94 0.74 -16.72 2.89
C ILE A 94 1.79 -17.13 3.95
N GLN A 95 1.60 -16.72 5.20
CA GLN A 95 2.45 -17.17 6.32
C GLN A 95 2.24 -18.67 6.60
N GLN A 96 0.99 -19.16 6.59
CA GLN A 96 0.70 -20.59 6.73
C GLN A 96 1.38 -21.41 5.64
N TYR A 97 1.26 -20.96 4.38
CA TYR A 97 1.96 -21.57 3.25
C TYR A 97 3.48 -21.61 3.49
N PHE A 98 4.09 -20.48 3.86
CA PHE A 98 5.53 -20.38 4.10
C PHE A 98 6.04 -21.30 5.22
N PHE A 99 5.34 -21.35 6.35
CA PHE A 99 5.71 -22.19 7.50
C PHE A 99 5.41 -23.68 7.27
N GLY A 100 4.50 -24.01 6.35
CA GLY A 100 4.21 -25.39 5.95
C GLY A 100 5.22 -26.00 4.95
N GLN A 101 6.08 -25.18 4.32
CA GLN A 101 7.13 -25.68 3.44
C GLN A 101 8.34 -26.19 4.22
N ASP A 102 9.01 -27.22 3.70
CA ASP A 102 10.30 -27.68 4.23
C ASP A 102 11.44 -26.79 3.70
N ILE A 103 11.89 -25.82 4.52
CA ILE A 103 12.93 -24.84 4.17
C ILE A 103 14.10 -24.97 5.17
N PRO A 104 15.26 -25.53 4.77
CA PRO A 104 16.39 -25.82 5.67
C PRO A 104 16.98 -24.62 6.41
N GLN A 105 16.89 -23.41 5.86
CA GLN A 105 17.31 -22.15 6.50
C GLN A 105 16.23 -21.08 6.35
N ARG A 106 15.03 -21.34 6.87
CA ARG A 106 13.86 -20.45 6.74
C ARG A 106 14.12 -19.01 7.19
N GLN A 107 15.00 -18.81 8.16
CA GLN A 107 15.42 -17.48 8.64
C GLN A 107 16.24 -16.66 7.63
N HIS A 108 16.72 -17.28 6.54
CA HIS A 108 17.45 -16.62 5.46
C HIS A 108 16.58 -16.41 4.21
N TRP A 109 15.25 -16.33 4.38
CA TRP A 109 14.31 -15.99 3.31
C TRP A 109 14.13 -14.47 3.19
N ASN A 110 15.15 -13.80 2.66
CA ASN A 110 15.27 -12.34 2.73
C ASN A 110 15.04 -11.67 1.36
N GLN A 111 14.47 -10.46 1.38
CA GLN A 111 14.52 -9.53 0.25
C GLN A 111 15.53 -8.43 0.58
N SER A 112 16.36 -8.05 -0.40
CA SER A 112 17.36 -7.00 -0.22
C SER A 112 17.39 -6.09 -1.45
N ALA A 113 17.69 -4.81 -1.23
CA ALA A 113 17.88 -3.82 -2.27
C ALA A 113 19.06 -2.91 -1.91
N LEU A 114 19.80 -2.45 -2.92
CA LEU A 114 20.88 -1.49 -2.75
C LEU A 114 20.47 -0.17 -3.41
N LEU A 115 20.42 0.91 -2.62
CA LEU A 115 20.08 2.24 -3.10
C LEU A 115 21.33 3.12 -3.12
N ARG A 116 21.51 3.87 -4.21
CA ARG A 116 22.55 4.89 -4.31
C ARG A 116 21.93 6.26 -3.98
N PRO A 117 22.35 6.93 -2.90
CA PRO A 117 21.80 8.23 -2.58
C PRO A 117 22.34 9.28 -3.56
N LEU A 118 21.50 10.27 -3.89
CA LEU A 118 21.91 11.40 -4.76
C LEU A 118 22.86 12.37 -4.05
N GLN A 119 22.90 12.31 -2.72
CA GLN A 119 23.71 13.17 -1.85
C GLN A 119 24.32 12.35 -0.72
N ALA A 120 25.34 12.88 -0.04
CA ALA A 120 25.92 12.20 1.12
C ALA A 120 24.87 12.04 2.23
N LEU A 121 24.72 10.81 2.74
CA LEU A 121 23.82 10.52 3.85
C LEU A 121 24.53 10.74 5.19
N GLN A 122 23.82 11.37 6.12
CA GLN A 122 24.25 11.42 7.52
C GLN A 122 23.75 10.17 8.24
N VAL A 123 24.66 9.48 8.94
CA VAL A 123 24.38 8.17 9.56
C VAL A 123 23.32 8.28 10.66
N GLU A 124 23.41 9.28 11.53
CA GLU A 124 22.51 9.39 12.69
C GLU A 124 21.06 9.71 12.32
N PRO A 125 20.78 10.69 11.44
CA PRO A 125 19.41 10.89 10.94
C PRO A 125 18.86 9.64 10.24
N LEU A 126 19.67 8.95 9.43
CA LEU A 126 19.23 7.73 8.75
C LEU A 126 18.86 6.63 9.75
N ARG A 127 19.68 6.42 10.79
CA ARG A 127 19.40 5.47 11.87
C ARG A 127 18.10 5.81 12.58
N ALA A 128 17.87 7.08 12.90
CA ALA A 128 16.65 7.55 13.55
C ALA A 128 15.41 7.31 12.66
N SER A 129 15.49 7.60 11.36
CA SER A 129 14.41 7.32 10.41
C SER A 129 14.08 5.84 10.31
N LEU A 130 15.09 4.96 10.24
CA LEU A 130 14.86 3.50 10.21
C LEU A 130 14.20 2.99 11.51
N ALA A 131 14.62 3.52 12.66
CA ALA A 131 13.99 3.19 13.95
C ALA A 131 12.53 3.66 14.01
N ALA A 132 12.24 4.87 13.51
CA ALA A 132 10.88 5.40 13.46
C ALA A 132 9.97 4.55 12.55
N LEU A 133 10.46 4.10 11.39
CA LEU A 133 9.72 3.19 10.51
C LEU A 133 9.38 1.87 11.22
N ALA A 134 10.34 1.26 11.93
CA ALA A 134 10.09 0.03 12.68
C ALA A 134 9.07 0.23 13.82
N GLN A 135 9.06 1.40 14.46
CA GLN A 135 8.07 1.72 15.50
C GLN A 135 6.66 1.90 14.89
N GLN A 136 6.55 2.65 13.79
CA GLN A 136 5.29 2.95 13.11
C GLN A 136 4.64 1.71 12.48
N HIS A 137 5.44 0.77 11.96
CA HIS A 137 4.94 -0.41 11.27
C HIS A 137 5.14 -1.69 12.09
N ALA A 138 4.06 -2.18 12.72
CA ALA A 138 4.09 -3.41 13.52
C ALA A 138 4.60 -4.64 12.73
N SER A 139 4.39 -4.68 11.41
CA SER A 139 4.88 -5.75 10.53
C SER A 139 6.40 -5.92 10.56
N LEU A 140 7.16 -4.85 10.78
CA LEU A 140 8.62 -4.87 10.87
C LEU A 140 9.14 -5.40 12.22
N ARG A 141 8.25 -5.58 13.19
CA ARG A 141 8.56 -6.05 14.55
C ARG A 141 7.95 -7.42 14.86
N LEU A 142 7.29 -8.05 13.88
CA LEU A 142 6.66 -9.36 14.05
C LEU A 142 7.70 -10.42 14.42
N ARG A 143 7.31 -11.30 15.32
CA ARG A 143 8.05 -12.51 15.66
C ARG A 143 7.15 -13.71 15.38
N TYR A 144 7.78 -14.82 15.07
CA TYR A 144 7.07 -16.09 14.92
C TYR A 144 7.71 -17.10 15.85
N GLU A 145 6.88 -17.81 16.59
CA GLU A 145 7.29 -18.82 17.54
C GLU A 145 6.43 -20.08 17.35
N GLN A 146 6.98 -21.22 17.75
CA GLN A 146 6.22 -22.45 17.82
C GLN A 146 5.72 -22.64 19.25
N ASP A 147 4.45 -22.98 19.40
CA ASP A 147 3.91 -23.39 20.69
C ASP A 147 4.41 -24.79 21.11
N ALA A 148 3.96 -25.28 22.26
CA ALA A 148 4.33 -26.60 22.77
C ALA A 148 3.88 -27.77 21.87
N MET A 149 2.96 -27.53 20.93
CA MET A 149 2.47 -28.50 19.95
C MET A 149 3.20 -28.38 18.60
N GLY A 150 4.16 -27.46 18.47
CA GLY A 150 4.92 -27.22 17.24
C GLY A 150 4.19 -26.33 16.24
N VAL A 151 3.06 -25.73 16.61
CA VAL A 151 2.24 -24.87 15.74
C VAL A 151 2.83 -23.47 15.72
N TRP A 152 3.02 -22.92 14.53
CA TRP A 152 3.52 -21.56 14.34
C TRP A 152 2.45 -20.51 14.66
N GLN A 153 2.82 -19.54 15.49
CA GLN A 153 2.01 -18.37 15.81
C GLN A 153 2.81 -17.08 15.64
N GLN A 154 2.10 -15.98 15.34
CA GLN A 154 2.69 -14.64 15.32
C GLN A 154 2.64 -14.08 16.75
N GLY A 155 3.79 -13.77 17.33
CA GLY A 155 3.94 -13.13 18.65
C GLY A 155 4.12 -11.62 18.59
#